data_AF-A0A4Q1FUE7-F1
#
_entry.id   AF-A0A4Q1FUE7-F1
#
_cell.length_a   1.000
_cell.length_b   1.000
_cell.length_c   1.000
_cell.angle_alpha   90.00
_cell.angle_beta   90.00
_cell.angle_gamma   90.00
#
_symmetry.space_group_name_H-M   'P 1'
#
loop_
_entity.id
_entity.type
_entity.pdbx_description
1 polymer ?
#
loop_
_entity_poly.entity_id
_entity_poly.type
_entity_poly.pdbx_seq_one_letter_code
_entity_poly.pdbx_strand_id
1 'polypeptide(L)'
;MKEVIVYQIDSFTKEKFKGNPAGVVLNAEILTAEEMQLIARELNNSETAFVLKPNQNDNFDYHVRYFTPTTEVPICGHATIGALYAVAMENQLDSCTININTQVGILPINILKEENDYQITMTQGSFSLEPAFESSIKQKIVDALGLKIWDLNEKCPVQIASTEHSKVMIGINSRTLLNHLNPDFTALANLSETISCNGYFVFTFDSDDKDVLTYGRMFAPAIGIQEDPVTGNASGPLGGYLVQNRIVETSDGTFEFIGRQGETINRIGQMKVEVTVKNHNPEIIRITGNAVHIFRTVMSV
;
A
#
# COMPACT_ATOMS: atom_id res chain seq x y z
N MET A 1 27.81 -11.83 -19.08
CA MET A 1 26.51 -12.30 -18.59
C MET A 1 26.11 -11.34 -17.49
N LYS A 2 24.92 -10.76 -17.55
CA LYS A 2 24.46 -9.83 -16.50
C LYS A 2 23.96 -10.67 -15.33
N GLU A 3 24.34 -10.34 -14.10
CA GLU A 3 23.86 -11.04 -12.92
C GLU A 3 23.13 -10.05 -12.01
N VAL A 4 21.92 -10.44 -11.60
CA VAL A 4 21.09 -9.67 -10.66
C VAL A 4 20.68 -10.54 -9.49
N ILE A 5 20.45 -9.94 -8.33
CA ILE A 5 19.95 -10.65 -7.15
C ILE A 5 18.43 -10.52 -7.14
N VAL A 6 17.73 -11.64 -7.10
CA VAL A 6 16.28 -11.69 -7.11
C VAL A 6 15.77 -12.19 -5.77
N TYR A 7 14.80 -11.46 -5.22
CA TYR A 7 14.06 -11.79 -4.02
C TYR A 7 12.57 -11.91 -4.34
N GLN A 8 11.93 -12.88 -3.71
CA GLN A 8 10.48 -12.88 -3.49
C GLN A 8 10.25 -12.48 -2.04
N ILE A 9 9.52 -11.40 -1.81
CA ILE A 9 9.27 -10.86 -0.46
C ILE A 9 7.77 -10.71 -0.25
N ASP A 10 7.32 -11.07 0.94
CA ASP A 10 5.98 -10.74 1.41
C ASP A 10 6.06 -9.53 2.34
N SER A 11 5.50 -8.41 1.89
CA SER A 11 5.47 -7.14 2.63
C SER A 11 4.26 -7.05 3.56
N PHE A 12 4.35 -6.22 4.60
CA PHE A 12 3.33 -6.03 5.65
C PHE A 12 3.04 -7.29 6.47
N THR A 13 4.01 -8.19 6.61
CA THR A 13 3.88 -9.42 7.40
C THR A 13 5.25 -9.87 7.90
N LYS A 14 5.26 -10.68 8.97
CA LYS A 14 6.43 -11.48 9.39
C LYS A 14 6.22 -12.98 9.10
N GLU A 15 5.04 -13.38 8.64
CA GLU A 15 4.70 -14.76 8.29
C GLU A 15 4.83 -14.95 6.77
N LYS A 16 5.54 -16.00 6.36
CA LYS A 16 5.69 -16.37 4.95
C LYS A 16 4.34 -16.75 4.33
N PHE A 17 4.15 -16.41 3.06
CA PHE A 17 2.96 -16.65 2.25
C PHE A 17 1.73 -15.84 2.68
N LYS A 18 1.96 -14.75 3.43
CA LYS A 18 0.95 -13.79 3.92
C LYS A 18 1.30 -12.38 3.41
N GLY A 19 0.58 -11.36 3.83
CA GLY A 19 0.84 -9.99 3.39
C GLY A 19 0.74 -9.80 1.88
N ASN A 20 1.46 -8.79 1.35
CA ASN A 20 1.44 -8.46 -0.08
C ASN A 20 2.75 -8.87 -0.77
N PRO A 21 2.73 -9.83 -1.72
CA PRO A 21 3.93 -10.33 -2.38
C PRO A 21 4.51 -9.32 -3.37
N ALA A 22 5.83 -9.14 -3.35
CA ALA A 22 6.60 -8.32 -4.29
C ALA A 22 7.77 -9.10 -4.85
N GLY A 23 8.04 -8.89 -6.14
CA GLY A 23 9.35 -9.18 -6.71
C GLY A 23 10.33 -8.06 -6.36
N VAL A 24 11.56 -8.39 -6.03
CA VAL A 24 12.62 -7.38 -5.84
C VAL A 24 13.88 -7.84 -6.57
N VAL A 25 14.43 -6.95 -7.40
CA VAL A 25 15.64 -7.18 -8.17
C VAL A 25 16.68 -6.13 -7.78
N LEU A 26 17.76 -6.57 -7.13
CA LEU A 26 18.89 -5.71 -6.77
C LEU A 26 19.98 -5.75 -7.86
N ASN A 27 20.82 -4.71 -7.87
CA ASN A 27 21.85 -4.48 -8.88
C ASN A 27 21.25 -4.34 -10.29
N ALA A 28 20.09 -3.70 -10.39
CA ALA A 28 19.33 -3.61 -11.62
C ALA A 28 19.86 -2.54 -12.59
N GLU A 29 20.91 -1.79 -12.24
CA GLU A 29 21.50 -0.74 -13.09
C GLU A 29 22.07 -1.26 -14.42
N ILE A 30 22.31 -2.56 -14.51
CA ILE A 30 22.80 -3.23 -15.73
C ILE A 30 21.67 -3.64 -16.70
N LEU A 31 20.40 -3.51 -16.27
CA LEU A 31 19.23 -3.94 -17.04
C LEU A 31 18.65 -2.79 -17.88
N THR A 32 18.15 -3.12 -19.06
CA THR A 32 17.30 -2.21 -19.86
C THR A 32 15.87 -2.22 -19.32
N ALA A 33 15.07 -1.20 -19.68
CA ALA A 33 13.65 -1.17 -19.32
C ALA A 33 12.86 -2.38 -19.89
N GLU A 34 13.24 -2.86 -21.08
CA GLU A 34 12.64 -4.05 -21.69
C GLU A 34 12.98 -5.32 -20.90
N GLU A 35 14.24 -5.49 -20.50
CA GLU A 35 14.65 -6.60 -19.63
C GLU A 35 13.92 -6.56 -18.29
N MET A 36 13.80 -5.39 -17.66
CA MET A 36 13.02 -5.22 -16.41
C MET A 36 11.55 -5.63 -16.60
N GLN A 37 10.91 -5.21 -17.69
CA GLN A 37 9.52 -5.57 -17.98
C GLN A 37 9.35 -7.08 -18.20
N LEU A 38 10.28 -7.72 -18.92
CA LEU A 38 10.28 -9.17 -19.13
C LEU A 38 10.45 -9.94 -17.82
N ILE A 39 11.35 -9.49 -16.94
CA ILE A 39 11.55 -10.09 -15.62
C ILE A 39 10.31 -9.91 -14.75
N ALA A 40 9.71 -8.72 -14.71
CA ALA A 40 8.49 -8.47 -13.94
C ALA A 40 7.34 -9.36 -14.42
N ARG A 41 7.21 -9.57 -15.74
CA ARG A 41 6.26 -10.51 -16.32
C ARG A 41 6.52 -11.96 -15.91
N GLU A 42 7.78 -12.39 -15.90
CA GLU A 42 8.15 -13.76 -15.51
C GLU A 42 7.91 -14.04 -14.02
N LEU A 43 8.23 -13.07 -13.15
CA LEU A 43 7.97 -13.16 -11.71
C LEU A 43 6.48 -13.09 -11.37
N ASN A 44 5.69 -12.39 -12.20
CA ASN A 44 4.23 -12.33 -12.13
C ASN A 44 3.68 -11.95 -10.74
N ASN A 45 4.39 -11.09 -10.02
CA ASN A 45 3.87 -10.39 -8.85
C ASN A 45 3.01 -9.20 -9.30
N SER A 46 2.19 -8.62 -8.40
CA SER A 46 1.45 -7.40 -8.72
C SER A 46 2.42 -6.29 -9.15
N GLU A 47 3.54 -6.17 -8.42
CA GLU A 47 4.66 -5.32 -8.76
C GLU A 47 6.01 -5.99 -8.46
N THR A 48 7.00 -5.67 -9.29
CA THR A 48 8.40 -5.98 -9.09
C THR A 48 9.18 -4.67 -8.99
N ALA A 49 9.92 -4.48 -7.89
CA ALA A 49 10.81 -3.34 -7.69
C ALA A 49 12.23 -3.66 -8.17
N PHE A 50 12.78 -2.79 -9.01
CA PHE A 50 14.15 -2.85 -9.49
C PHE A 50 14.96 -1.78 -8.78
N VAL A 51 15.98 -2.19 -8.03
CA VAL A 51 16.85 -1.30 -7.26
C VAL A 51 18.16 -1.11 -8.03
N LEU A 52 18.38 0.13 -8.46
CA LEU A 52 19.54 0.58 -9.21
C LEU A 52 20.44 1.41 -8.30
N LYS A 53 21.75 1.23 -8.45
CA LYS A 53 22.72 2.11 -7.81
C LYS A 53 22.71 3.52 -8.42
N PRO A 54 22.95 4.56 -7.62
CA PRO A 54 23.06 5.93 -8.10
C PRO A 54 24.35 6.12 -8.91
N ASN A 55 24.38 7.15 -9.76
CA ASN A 55 25.62 7.66 -10.34
C ASN A 55 26.38 8.53 -9.33
N GLN A 56 27.66 8.80 -9.60
CA GLN A 56 28.55 9.51 -8.67
C GLN A 56 28.05 10.91 -8.21
N ASN A 57 27.22 11.58 -9.01
CA ASN A 57 26.74 12.95 -8.72
C ASN A 57 25.26 13.00 -8.33
N ASP A 58 24.60 11.85 -8.18
CA ASP A 58 23.19 11.81 -7.78
C ASP A 58 23.04 12.14 -6.28
N ASN A 59 21.95 12.80 -5.92
CA ASN A 59 21.66 13.24 -4.55
C ASN A 59 20.73 12.28 -3.79
N PHE A 60 20.71 11.01 -4.19
CA PHE A 60 19.91 9.94 -3.62
C PHE A 60 20.75 8.66 -3.49
N ASP A 61 20.32 7.77 -2.60
CA ASP A 61 21.08 6.57 -2.25
C ASP A 61 20.78 5.40 -3.20
N TYR A 62 19.57 5.33 -3.76
CA TYR A 62 19.16 4.36 -4.77
C TYR A 62 18.15 4.96 -5.74
N HIS A 63 18.13 4.46 -6.98
CA HIS A 63 17.01 4.69 -7.90
C HIS A 63 16.15 3.43 -7.95
N VAL A 64 14.84 3.57 -7.77
CA VAL A 64 13.91 2.43 -7.77
C VAL A 64 12.85 2.60 -8.84
N ARG A 65 12.69 1.57 -9.66
CA ARG A 65 11.65 1.47 -10.69
C ARG A 65 10.70 0.33 -10.38
N TYR A 66 9.42 0.49 -10.69
CA TYR A 66 8.38 -0.46 -10.34
C TYR A 66 7.67 -0.92 -11.60
N PHE A 67 7.52 -2.23 -11.77
CA PHE A 67 6.86 -2.79 -12.94
C PHE A 67 5.79 -3.79 -12.49
N THR A 68 4.59 -3.63 -13.03
CA THR A 68 3.62 -4.74 -13.09
C THR A 68 4.06 -5.72 -14.18
N PRO A 69 3.38 -6.87 -14.35
CA PRO A 69 3.66 -7.79 -15.44
C PRO A 69 3.51 -7.19 -16.85
N THR A 70 2.85 -6.03 -16.97
CA THR A 70 2.49 -5.43 -18.27
C THR A 70 3.01 -4.02 -18.48
N THR A 71 3.31 -3.26 -17.43
CA THR A 71 3.73 -1.86 -17.55
C THR A 71 4.55 -1.36 -16.36
N GLU A 72 5.30 -0.27 -16.56
CA GLU A 72 5.95 0.46 -15.48
C GLU A 72 4.94 1.34 -14.74
N VAL A 73 5.04 1.40 -13.41
CA VAL A 73 4.21 2.24 -12.54
C VAL A 73 5.09 3.22 -11.76
N PRO A 74 4.59 4.42 -11.44
CA PRO A 74 5.44 5.50 -10.93
C PRO A 74 5.96 5.24 -9.51
N ILE A 75 5.19 4.54 -8.69
CA ILE A 75 5.53 4.13 -7.32
C ILE A 75 4.63 2.97 -6.86
N CYS A 76 5.13 2.12 -5.97
CA CYS A 76 4.31 1.10 -5.29
C CYS A 76 4.77 0.88 -3.84
N GLY A 77 3.90 1.14 -2.86
CA GLY A 77 4.28 1.13 -1.45
C GLY A 77 4.77 -0.23 -0.92
N HIS A 78 4.07 -1.33 -1.19
CA HIS A 78 4.49 -2.65 -0.68
C HIS A 78 5.79 -3.12 -1.35
N ALA A 79 5.98 -2.80 -2.63
CA ALA A 79 7.21 -3.10 -3.36
C ALA A 79 8.38 -2.23 -2.88
N THR A 80 8.14 -0.97 -2.50
CA THR A 80 9.13 -0.12 -1.81
C THR A 80 9.57 -0.76 -0.48
N ILE A 81 8.63 -1.19 0.35
CA ILE A 81 8.95 -1.88 1.62
C ILE A 81 9.79 -3.12 1.36
N GLY A 82 9.38 -3.96 0.41
CA GLY A 82 10.15 -5.16 0.04
C GLY A 82 11.54 -4.83 -0.48
N ALA A 83 11.66 -3.82 -1.34
CA ALA A 83 12.93 -3.39 -1.92
C ALA A 83 13.93 -2.93 -0.86
N LEU A 84 13.49 -2.06 0.05
CA LEU A 84 14.37 -1.51 1.08
C LEU A 84 14.64 -2.51 2.21
N TYR A 85 13.71 -3.45 2.45
CA TYR A 85 13.98 -4.62 3.28
C TYR A 85 15.11 -5.48 2.68
N ALA A 86 15.05 -5.80 1.37
CA ALA A 86 16.08 -6.56 0.69
C ALA A 86 17.45 -5.84 0.71
N VAL A 87 17.45 -4.52 0.45
CA VAL A 87 18.67 -3.68 0.53
C VAL A 87 19.26 -3.71 1.95
N ALA A 88 18.42 -3.59 2.98
CA ALA A 88 18.86 -3.64 4.37
C ALA A 88 19.48 -4.99 4.73
N MET A 89 18.82 -6.09 4.35
CA MET A 89 19.31 -7.44 4.56
C MET A 89 20.64 -7.71 3.84
N GLU A 90 20.71 -7.39 2.54
CA GLU A 90 21.87 -7.70 1.70
C GLU A 90 23.12 -6.97 2.17
N ASN A 91 22.97 -5.72 2.63
CA ASN A 91 24.08 -4.88 3.06
C ASN A 91 24.27 -4.88 4.59
N GLN A 92 23.47 -5.64 5.34
CA GLN A 92 23.48 -5.69 6.82
C GLN A 92 23.44 -4.30 7.47
N LEU A 93 22.59 -3.42 6.94
CA LEU A 93 22.54 -2.02 7.35
C LEU A 93 22.22 -1.88 8.84
N ASP A 94 22.71 -0.80 9.46
CA ASP A 94 22.19 -0.30 10.73
C ASP A 94 20.99 0.62 10.48
N SER A 95 20.27 1.00 11.55
CA SER A 95 19.14 1.91 11.44
C SER A 95 19.56 3.23 10.78
N CYS A 96 18.87 3.59 9.71
CA CYS A 96 19.24 4.74 8.88
C CYS A 96 18.04 5.29 8.10
N THR A 97 18.25 6.40 7.42
CA THR A 97 17.32 6.90 6.41
C THR A 97 17.99 6.78 5.05
N ILE A 98 17.29 6.19 4.09
CA ILE A 98 17.69 6.03 2.69
C ILE A 98 16.78 6.89 1.82
N ASN A 99 17.36 7.73 0.97
CA ASN A 99 16.63 8.49 -0.02
C ASN A 99 16.57 7.70 -1.32
N ILE A 100 15.36 7.38 -1.78
CA ILE A 100 15.16 6.70 -3.07
C ILE A 100 14.62 7.67 -4.11
N ASN A 101 15.19 7.66 -5.31
CA ASN A 101 14.64 8.37 -6.45
C ASN A 101 13.66 7.47 -7.20
N THR A 102 12.45 7.98 -7.45
CA THR A 102 11.36 7.29 -8.17
C THR A 102 10.78 8.22 -9.23
N GLN A 103 9.77 7.79 -10.00
CA GLN A 103 9.12 8.68 -10.98
C GLN A 103 8.31 9.81 -10.32
N VAL A 104 7.92 9.66 -9.04
CA VAL A 104 7.22 10.71 -8.28
C VAL A 104 8.17 11.66 -7.52
N GLY A 105 9.48 11.42 -7.61
CA GLY A 105 10.52 12.22 -6.95
C GLY A 105 11.36 11.42 -5.95
N ILE A 106 12.15 12.16 -5.16
CA ILE A 106 13.03 11.59 -4.14
C ILE A 106 12.27 11.46 -2.82
N LEU A 107 12.23 10.24 -2.27
CA LEU A 107 11.47 9.91 -1.07
C LEU A 107 12.40 9.37 0.04
N PRO A 108 12.30 9.90 1.27
CA PRO A 108 13.02 9.36 2.41
C PRO A 108 12.32 8.11 2.95
N ILE A 109 13.08 7.04 3.11
CA ILE A 109 12.65 5.76 3.71
C ILE A 109 13.46 5.52 4.97
N ASN A 110 12.78 5.36 6.10
CA ASN A 110 13.44 5.05 7.36
C ASN A 110 13.50 3.53 7.53
N ILE A 111 14.69 3.04 7.85
CA ILE A 111 14.97 1.64 8.13
C ILE A 111 15.31 1.55 9.61
N LEU A 112 14.54 0.75 10.34
CA LEU A 112 14.82 0.41 11.72
C LEU A 112 15.33 -1.04 11.77
N LYS A 113 16.53 -1.24 12.28
CA LYS A 113 17.08 -2.56 12.57
C LYS A 113 16.58 -3.05 13.92
N GLU A 114 15.93 -4.21 13.93
CA GLU A 114 15.42 -4.89 15.12
C GLU A 114 16.15 -6.23 15.28
N GLU A 115 17.19 -6.29 16.11
CA GLU A 115 18.05 -7.47 16.31
C GLU A 115 18.55 -8.07 14.97
N ASN A 116 17.80 -9.02 14.40
CA ASN A 116 18.10 -9.74 13.15
C ASN A 116 17.04 -9.50 12.04
N ASP A 117 16.19 -8.48 12.17
CA ASP A 117 15.12 -8.14 11.25
C ASP A 117 15.08 -6.62 10.97
N TYR A 118 14.25 -6.22 10.02
CA TYR A 118 14.10 -4.83 9.63
C TYR A 118 12.63 -4.42 9.53
N GLN A 119 12.37 -3.20 9.99
CA GLN A 119 11.10 -2.53 9.79
C GLN A 119 11.30 -1.30 8.90
N ILE A 120 10.42 -1.14 7.92
CA ILE A 120 10.53 -0.11 6.89
C ILE A 120 9.38 0.87 7.04
N THR A 121 9.71 2.16 7.11
CA THR A 121 8.73 3.26 7.18
C THR A 121 8.91 4.17 5.98
N MET A 122 7.83 4.38 5.22
CA MET A 122 7.81 5.37 4.14
C MET A 122 6.91 6.56 4.53
N THR A 123 7.33 7.76 4.14
CA THR A 123 6.45 8.93 4.15
C THR A 123 5.67 8.95 2.84
N GLN A 124 4.35 9.10 2.91
CA GLN A 124 3.51 9.21 1.71
C GLN A 124 3.39 10.67 1.26
N GLY A 125 2.93 10.88 0.03
CA GLY A 125 2.65 12.20 -0.50
C GLY A 125 1.55 12.95 0.26
N SER A 126 1.34 14.21 -0.13
CA SER A 126 0.40 15.10 0.54
C SER A 126 -1.01 14.52 0.57
N PHE A 127 -1.61 14.57 1.76
CA PHE A 127 -2.98 14.11 1.96
C PHE A 127 -3.98 15.04 1.27
N SER A 128 -4.98 14.45 0.61
CA SER A 128 -6.17 15.15 0.14
C SER A 128 -7.42 14.34 0.44
N LEU A 129 -8.53 15.06 0.66
CA LEU A 129 -9.85 14.50 0.89
C LEU A 129 -10.87 15.26 0.03
N GLU A 130 -11.65 14.53 -0.74
CA GLU A 130 -12.73 15.08 -1.54
C GLU A 130 -14.05 15.15 -0.75
N PRO A 131 -15.00 16.02 -1.17
CA PRO A 131 -16.34 16.03 -0.59
C PRO A 131 -17.03 14.66 -0.64
N ALA A 132 -17.99 14.45 0.27
CA ALA A 132 -18.78 13.23 0.28
C ALA A 132 -19.57 13.08 -1.01
N PHE A 133 -19.63 11.85 -1.53
CA PHE A 133 -20.42 11.56 -2.70
C PHE A 133 -21.90 11.87 -2.44
N GLU A 134 -22.55 12.44 -3.45
CA GLU A 134 -24.00 12.58 -3.45
C GLU A 134 -24.69 11.22 -3.32
N SER A 135 -25.92 11.23 -2.81
CA SER A 135 -26.69 10.00 -2.54
C SER A 135 -26.81 9.06 -3.74
N SER A 136 -26.87 9.60 -4.96
CA SER A 136 -26.99 8.80 -6.19
C SER A 136 -25.73 7.98 -6.48
N ILE A 137 -24.54 8.57 -6.37
CA ILE A 137 -23.26 7.89 -6.56
C ILE A 137 -22.97 6.97 -5.38
N LYS A 138 -23.23 7.44 -4.15
CA LYS A 138 -23.11 6.62 -2.94
C LYS A 138 -23.93 5.33 -3.05
N GLN A 139 -25.18 5.41 -3.51
CA GLN A 139 -26.05 4.25 -3.69
C GLN A 139 -25.46 3.26 -4.71
N LYS A 140 -24.98 3.74 -5.86
CA LYS A 140 -24.35 2.86 -6.87
C LYS A 140 -23.11 2.14 -6.34
N ILE A 141 -22.27 2.81 -5.56
CA ILE A 141 -21.09 2.20 -4.93
C ILE A 141 -21.53 1.10 -3.96
N VAL A 142 -22.51 1.39 -3.10
CA VAL A 142 -23.06 0.45 -2.12
C VAL A 142 -23.65 -0.79 -2.80
N ASP A 143 -24.47 -0.58 -3.82
CA ASP A 143 -25.08 -1.67 -4.59
C ASP A 143 -24.03 -2.53 -5.29
N ALA A 144 -23.02 -1.91 -5.90
CA ALA A 144 -21.92 -2.60 -6.57
C ALA A 144 -21.03 -3.41 -5.60
N LEU A 145 -20.97 -3.01 -4.32
CA LEU A 145 -20.28 -3.78 -3.28
C LEU A 145 -21.15 -4.92 -2.71
N GLY A 146 -22.42 -5.03 -3.13
CA GLY A 146 -23.37 -5.99 -2.56
C GLY A 146 -23.83 -5.61 -1.14
N LEU A 147 -23.69 -4.32 -0.78
CA LEU A 147 -24.05 -3.78 0.52
C LEU A 147 -25.46 -3.15 0.49
N LYS A 148 -26.01 -2.87 1.67
CA LYS A 148 -27.14 -1.96 1.86
C LYS A 148 -26.67 -0.69 2.57
N ILE A 149 -27.44 0.39 2.41
CA ILE A 149 -27.10 1.69 3.01
C ILE A 149 -26.98 1.61 4.54
N TRP A 150 -27.78 0.78 5.21
CA TRP A 150 -27.73 0.60 6.66
C TRP A 150 -26.56 -0.26 7.14
N ASP A 151 -25.84 -0.93 6.23
CA ASP A 151 -24.61 -1.65 6.57
C ASP A 151 -23.42 -0.68 6.77
N LEU A 152 -23.54 0.53 6.21
CA LEU A 152 -22.54 1.58 6.35
C LEU A 152 -22.46 2.10 7.78
N ASN A 153 -21.25 2.50 8.17
CA ASN A 153 -21.04 3.23 9.40
C ASN A 153 -21.43 4.71 9.20
N GLU A 154 -22.43 5.19 9.92
CA GLU A 154 -22.96 6.55 9.78
C GLU A 154 -21.93 7.65 10.07
N LYS A 155 -20.90 7.34 10.87
CA LYS A 155 -19.79 8.27 11.15
C LYS A 155 -18.81 8.40 9.99
N CYS A 156 -18.89 7.53 8.99
CA CYS A 156 -17.93 7.44 7.90
C CYS A 156 -18.56 7.90 6.57
N PRO A 157 -18.36 9.16 6.13
CA PRO A 157 -18.79 9.59 4.82
C PRO A 157 -18.10 8.79 3.71
N VAL A 158 -18.84 8.41 2.66
CA VAL A 158 -18.25 7.76 1.47
C VAL A 158 -17.59 8.83 0.62
N GLN A 159 -16.26 8.80 0.53
CA GLN A 159 -15.42 9.88 0.01
C GLN A 159 -14.16 9.35 -0.66
N ILE A 160 -13.55 10.14 -1.53
CA ILE A 160 -12.20 9.86 -2.03
C ILE A 160 -11.18 10.49 -1.08
N ALA A 161 -10.21 9.69 -0.64
CA ALA A 161 -9.01 10.15 0.07
C ALA A 161 -7.76 9.70 -0.69
N SER A 162 -6.70 10.50 -0.64
CA SER A 162 -5.46 10.24 -1.36
C SER A 162 -4.21 10.71 -0.62
N THR A 163 -3.11 10.02 -0.87
CA THR A 163 -1.73 10.42 -0.56
C THR A 163 -0.87 10.08 -1.79
N GLU A 164 -1.29 10.56 -2.96
CA GLU A 164 -0.87 10.24 -4.35
C GLU A 164 -1.90 9.41 -5.11
N HIS A 165 -2.12 8.15 -4.72
CA HIS A 165 -3.05 7.25 -5.40
C HIS A 165 -4.39 7.12 -4.67
N SER A 166 -5.40 7.82 -5.18
CA SER A 166 -6.71 7.94 -4.54
C SER A 166 -7.44 6.60 -4.34
N LYS A 167 -8.22 6.52 -3.25
CA LYS A 167 -9.15 5.42 -2.94
C LYS A 167 -10.46 5.99 -2.43
N VAL A 168 -11.56 5.35 -2.79
CA VAL A 168 -12.85 5.54 -2.13
C VAL A 168 -12.79 4.88 -0.77
N MET A 169 -13.11 5.62 0.29
CA MET A 169 -13.22 5.15 1.66
C MET A 169 -14.68 4.77 1.96
N ILE A 170 -14.92 3.53 2.35
CA ILE A 170 -16.25 3.01 2.69
C ILE A 170 -16.21 2.34 4.07
N GLY A 171 -16.66 3.04 5.10
CA GLY A 171 -16.78 2.46 6.45
C GLY A 171 -18.06 1.63 6.60
N ILE A 172 -17.94 0.40 7.11
CA ILE A 172 -19.06 -0.49 7.43
C ILE A 172 -19.00 -0.97 8.88
N ASN A 173 -20.13 -1.48 9.40
CA ASN A 173 -20.27 -1.81 10.82
C ASN A 173 -19.78 -3.21 11.22
N SER A 174 -19.60 -4.15 10.28
CA SER A 174 -19.33 -5.56 10.60
C SER A 174 -18.17 -6.13 9.81
N ARG A 175 -17.22 -6.76 10.52
CA ARG A 175 -16.13 -7.55 9.93
C ARG A 175 -16.63 -8.85 9.34
N THR A 176 -17.68 -9.44 9.92
CA THR A 176 -18.33 -10.60 9.31
C THR A 176 -18.88 -10.23 7.92
N LEU A 177 -19.56 -9.09 7.80
CA LEU A 177 -20.04 -8.62 6.49
C LEU A 177 -18.89 -8.28 5.55
N LEU A 178 -17.85 -7.59 6.04
CA LEU A 178 -16.63 -7.31 5.26
C LEU A 178 -16.07 -8.58 4.60
N ASN A 179 -15.97 -9.65 5.40
CA ASN A 179 -15.40 -10.91 4.95
C ASN A 179 -16.29 -11.69 3.97
N HIS A 180 -17.58 -11.37 3.91
CA HIS A 180 -18.54 -11.97 2.97
C HIS A 180 -18.86 -11.08 1.76
N LEU A 181 -18.26 -9.89 1.62
CA LEU A 181 -18.48 -9.05 0.44
C LEU A 181 -18.14 -9.82 -0.84
N ASN A 182 -19.05 -9.74 -1.79
CA ASN A 182 -18.91 -10.29 -3.13
C ASN A 182 -19.25 -9.18 -4.15
N PRO A 183 -18.30 -8.28 -4.43
CA PRO A 183 -18.56 -7.11 -5.28
C PRO A 183 -18.88 -7.50 -6.73
N ASP A 184 -19.75 -6.71 -7.36
CA ASP A 184 -19.87 -6.68 -8.82
C ASP A 184 -18.68 -5.88 -9.38
N PHE A 185 -17.62 -6.61 -9.75
CA PHE A 185 -16.40 -6.02 -10.29
C PHE A 185 -16.61 -5.23 -11.58
N THR A 186 -17.59 -5.62 -12.41
CA THR A 186 -17.91 -4.89 -13.63
C THR A 186 -18.58 -3.57 -13.30
N ALA A 187 -19.53 -3.55 -12.36
CA ALA A 187 -20.16 -2.32 -11.90
C ALA A 187 -19.15 -1.37 -11.25
N LEU A 188 -18.25 -1.88 -10.41
CA LEU A 188 -17.16 -1.09 -9.82
C LEU A 188 -16.22 -0.51 -10.89
N ALA A 189 -15.81 -1.30 -11.88
CA ALA A 189 -14.94 -0.82 -12.95
C ALA A 189 -15.60 0.32 -13.76
N ASN A 190 -16.88 0.19 -14.11
CA ASN A 190 -17.63 1.24 -14.81
C ASN A 190 -17.80 2.50 -13.94
N LEU A 191 -17.98 2.33 -12.63
CA LEU A 191 -18.06 3.47 -11.70
C LEU A 191 -16.73 4.21 -11.61
N SER A 192 -15.59 3.51 -11.66
CA SER A 192 -14.26 4.13 -11.61
C SER A 192 -14.04 5.17 -12.71
N GLU A 193 -14.55 4.92 -13.92
CA GLU A 193 -14.52 5.90 -15.02
C GLU A 193 -15.33 7.16 -14.69
N THR A 194 -16.46 7.00 -14.00
CA THR A 194 -17.34 8.12 -13.63
C THR A 194 -16.75 8.97 -12.51
N ILE A 195 -16.15 8.33 -11.50
CA ILE A 195 -15.65 9.01 -10.29
C ILE A 195 -14.15 9.33 -10.32
N SER A 196 -13.45 8.95 -11.40
CA SER A 196 -11.99 9.13 -11.54
C SER A 196 -11.18 8.54 -10.38
N CYS A 197 -11.65 7.42 -9.82
CA CYS A 197 -10.97 6.69 -8.75
C CYS A 197 -11.12 5.18 -8.97
N ASN A 198 -9.99 4.48 -9.01
CA ASN A 198 -9.93 3.08 -9.44
C ASN A 198 -9.99 2.08 -8.29
N GLY A 199 -10.02 2.52 -7.03
CA GLY A 199 -9.93 1.63 -5.88
C GLY A 199 -10.98 1.93 -4.81
N TYR A 200 -11.61 0.88 -4.31
CA TYR A 200 -12.66 0.90 -3.30
C TYR A 200 -12.13 0.21 -2.04
N PHE A 201 -11.83 0.99 -1.01
CA PHE A 201 -11.36 0.49 0.27
C PHE A 201 -12.52 0.43 1.26
N VAL A 202 -13.01 -0.79 1.48
CA VAL A 202 -14.06 -1.05 2.46
C VAL A 202 -13.39 -1.44 3.78
N PHE A 203 -13.72 -0.75 4.86
CA PHE A 203 -13.10 -0.96 6.17
C PHE A 203 -14.14 -0.98 7.29
N THR A 204 -13.74 -1.54 8.43
CA THR A 204 -14.55 -1.59 9.65
C THR A 204 -13.69 -1.43 10.89
N PHE A 205 -14.29 -0.95 11.97
CA PHE A 205 -13.69 -0.91 13.31
C PHE A 205 -14.06 -2.14 14.17
N ASP A 206 -14.83 -3.09 13.62
CA ASP A 206 -15.19 -4.34 14.27
C ASP A 206 -13.94 -5.24 14.40
N SER A 207 -13.28 -5.12 15.55
CA SER A 207 -12.02 -5.78 15.89
C SER A 207 -12.13 -6.48 17.24
N ASP A 208 -11.65 -7.72 17.30
CA ASP A 208 -11.44 -8.50 18.51
C ASP A 208 -10.01 -8.33 19.08
N ASP A 209 -9.14 -7.63 18.36
CA ASP A 209 -7.76 -7.36 18.71
C ASP A 209 -7.62 -5.88 19.10
N LYS A 210 -7.24 -5.61 20.36
CA LYS A 210 -7.16 -4.25 20.92
C LYS A 210 -6.09 -3.39 20.27
N ASP A 211 -5.09 -4.01 19.65
CA ASP A 211 -3.99 -3.30 18.99
C ASP A 211 -4.34 -2.97 17.54
N VAL A 212 -5.40 -3.56 16.99
CA VAL A 212 -5.86 -3.35 15.61
C VAL A 212 -7.11 -2.49 15.60
N LEU A 213 -7.00 -1.30 15.01
CA LEU A 213 -8.12 -0.39 14.90
C LEU A 213 -9.05 -0.76 13.75
N THR A 214 -8.51 -1.22 12.62
CA THR A 214 -9.32 -1.48 11.43
C THR A 214 -8.98 -2.80 10.73
N TYR A 215 -10.03 -3.40 10.17
CA TYR A 215 -9.92 -4.43 9.14
C TYR A 215 -10.44 -3.86 7.83
N GLY A 216 -9.77 -4.18 6.71
CA GLY A 216 -10.12 -3.68 5.40
C GLY A 216 -10.03 -4.70 4.28
N ARG A 217 -10.63 -4.35 3.15
CA ARG A 217 -10.48 -5.00 1.83
C ARG A 217 -10.37 -3.92 0.77
N MET A 218 -9.50 -4.13 -0.21
CA MET A 218 -9.27 -3.19 -1.31
C MET A 218 -9.62 -3.85 -2.63
N PHE A 219 -10.57 -3.27 -3.35
CA PHE A 219 -10.97 -3.73 -4.69
C PHE A 219 -10.57 -2.70 -5.74
N ALA A 220 -9.92 -3.12 -6.82
CA ALA A 220 -9.54 -2.22 -7.91
C ALA A 220 -9.71 -2.84 -9.31
N PRO A 221 -10.92 -3.33 -9.65
CA PRO A 221 -11.13 -4.10 -10.87
C PRO A 221 -10.85 -3.29 -12.14
N ALA A 222 -10.97 -1.96 -12.10
CA ALA A 222 -10.68 -1.07 -13.23
C ALA A 222 -9.22 -1.16 -13.75
N ILE A 223 -8.29 -1.62 -12.90
CA ILE A 223 -6.87 -1.80 -13.26
C ILE A 223 -6.46 -3.28 -13.35
N GLY A 224 -7.44 -4.19 -13.40
CA GLY A 224 -7.20 -5.63 -13.53
C GLY A 224 -6.90 -6.34 -12.20
N ILE A 225 -6.95 -5.64 -11.07
CA ILE A 225 -6.74 -6.21 -9.73
C ILE A 225 -8.11 -6.34 -9.04
N GLN A 226 -8.67 -7.55 -9.01
CA GLN A 226 -9.97 -7.75 -8.35
C GLN A 226 -9.91 -7.39 -6.87
N GLU A 227 -8.91 -7.90 -6.15
CA GLU A 227 -8.66 -7.60 -4.73
C GLU A 227 -7.15 -7.59 -4.44
N ASP A 228 -6.66 -6.52 -3.81
CA ASP A 228 -5.26 -6.38 -3.39
C ASP A 228 -5.09 -6.87 -1.94
N PRO A 229 -4.04 -7.66 -1.60
CA PRO A 229 -3.89 -8.21 -0.25
C PRO A 229 -3.71 -7.18 0.86
N VAL A 230 -2.80 -6.24 0.67
CA VAL A 230 -2.48 -5.21 1.66
C VAL A 230 -2.04 -3.92 0.97
N THR A 231 -2.83 -2.86 1.10
CA THR A 231 -2.69 -1.66 0.27
C THR A 231 -2.26 -0.43 1.09
N GLY A 232 -0.98 -0.06 1.01
CA GLY A 232 -0.45 1.14 1.67
C GLY A 232 -1.16 2.44 1.24
N ASN A 233 -1.44 2.57 -0.06
CA ASN A 233 -2.19 3.70 -0.64
C ASN A 233 -3.70 3.67 -0.33
N ALA A 234 -4.17 2.76 0.53
CA ALA A 234 -5.52 2.79 1.08
C ALA A 234 -5.50 3.06 2.59
N SER A 235 -4.70 2.28 3.33
CA SER A 235 -4.60 2.41 4.78
C SER A 235 -3.95 3.73 5.24
N GLY A 236 -2.98 4.24 4.49
CA GLY A 236 -2.38 5.54 4.77
C GLY A 236 -3.37 6.70 4.66
N PRO A 237 -4.01 6.92 3.48
CA PRO A 237 -5.08 7.91 3.34
C PRO A 237 -6.26 7.68 4.29
N LEU A 238 -6.55 6.43 4.70
CA LEU A 238 -7.53 6.15 5.75
C LEU A 238 -7.17 6.89 7.04
N GLY A 239 -5.90 6.92 7.46
CA GLY A 239 -5.49 7.68 8.63
C GLY A 239 -5.84 9.17 8.54
N GLY A 240 -5.50 9.81 7.42
CA GLY A 240 -5.87 11.21 7.19
C GLY A 240 -7.39 11.42 7.14
N TYR A 241 -8.13 10.49 6.52
CA TYR A 241 -9.59 10.49 6.48
C TYR A 241 -10.22 10.43 7.89
N LEU A 242 -9.69 9.57 8.77
CA LEU A 242 -10.19 9.43 10.14
C LEU A 242 -9.98 10.71 10.95
N VAL A 243 -8.82 11.35 10.81
CA VAL A 243 -8.49 12.62 11.46
C VAL A 243 -9.37 13.75 10.89
N GLN A 244 -9.38 13.95 9.57
CA GLN A 244 -10.04 15.05 8.90
C GLN A 244 -11.57 15.05 9.13
N ASN A 245 -12.20 13.88 9.13
CA ASN A 245 -13.63 13.72 9.41
C ASN A 245 -13.99 13.65 10.90
N ARG A 246 -13.01 13.78 11.81
CA ARG A 246 -13.23 13.71 13.28
C ARG A 246 -13.86 12.39 13.73
N ILE A 247 -13.53 11.30 13.03
CA ILE A 247 -14.01 9.95 13.36
C ILE A 247 -13.26 9.42 14.59
N VAL A 248 -11.99 9.83 14.71
CA VAL A 248 -11.18 9.62 15.91
C VAL A 248 -10.94 10.95 16.63
N GLU A 249 -10.87 10.90 17.96
CA GLU A 249 -10.50 12.07 18.76
C GLU A 249 -8.97 12.23 18.72
N THR A 250 -8.51 13.40 18.26
CA THR A 250 -7.08 13.69 18.14
C THR A 250 -6.76 15.11 18.61
N SER A 251 -5.64 15.26 19.31
CA SER A 251 -4.96 16.54 19.55
C SER A 251 -3.81 16.75 18.56
N ASP A 252 -3.18 17.91 18.61
CA ASP A 252 -1.90 18.12 17.94
C ASP A 252 -0.86 17.09 18.44
N GLY A 253 -0.02 16.61 17.53
CA GLY A 253 0.93 15.53 17.79
C GLY A 253 0.81 14.40 16.79
N THR A 254 0.81 13.16 17.27
CA THR A 254 0.77 11.96 16.43
C THR A 254 -0.46 11.12 16.76
N PHE A 255 -1.24 10.81 15.74
CA PHE A 255 -2.25 9.76 15.79
C PHE A 255 -1.69 8.51 15.09
N GLU A 256 -1.78 7.36 15.72
CA GLU A 256 -1.31 6.10 15.15
C GLU A 256 -2.32 4.97 15.34
N PHE A 257 -2.35 4.05 14.39
CA PHE A 257 -3.13 2.83 14.49
C PHE A 257 -2.54 1.71 13.65
N ILE A 258 -2.95 0.47 13.94
CA ILE A 258 -2.69 -0.69 13.09
C ILE A 258 -3.94 -1.01 12.27
N GLY A 259 -3.77 -1.12 10.96
CA GLY A 259 -4.78 -1.64 10.04
C GLY A 259 -4.40 -3.04 9.53
N ARG A 260 -5.39 -3.94 9.45
CA ARG A 260 -5.24 -5.28 8.85
C ARG A 260 -6.03 -5.40 7.54
N GLN A 261 -5.49 -6.16 6.60
CA GLN A 261 -6.11 -6.41 5.29
C GLN A 261 -5.75 -7.81 4.79
N GLY A 262 -6.55 -8.39 3.90
CA GLY A 262 -6.23 -9.63 3.20
C GLY A 262 -6.70 -10.92 3.89
N GLU A 263 -7.58 -10.81 4.88
CA GLU A 263 -8.12 -11.95 5.64
C GLU A 263 -8.82 -12.98 4.73
N THR A 264 -9.72 -12.51 3.87
CA THR A 264 -10.57 -13.32 2.99
C THR A 264 -9.79 -14.09 1.93
N ILE A 265 -8.70 -13.51 1.44
CA ILE A 265 -7.85 -14.12 0.41
C ILE A 265 -6.65 -14.87 1.03
N ASN A 266 -6.68 -15.14 2.34
CA ASN A 266 -5.67 -15.88 3.08
C ASN A 266 -4.25 -15.28 3.02
N ARG A 267 -4.18 -13.96 2.83
CA ARG A 267 -2.96 -13.14 2.70
C ARG A 267 -2.95 -12.02 3.74
N ILE A 268 -3.39 -12.35 4.96
CA ILE A 268 -3.50 -11.38 6.05
C ILE A 268 -2.16 -10.65 6.24
N GLY A 269 -2.20 -9.33 6.27
CA GLY A 269 -1.07 -8.51 6.68
C GLY A 269 -1.53 -7.34 7.51
N GLN A 270 -0.56 -6.65 8.09
CA GLN A 270 -0.81 -5.51 8.94
C GLN A 270 0.19 -4.39 8.66
N MET A 271 -0.28 -3.15 8.80
CA MET A 271 0.57 -1.99 8.74
C MET A 271 0.25 -1.02 9.85
N LYS A 272 1.29 -0.39 10.39
CA LYS A 272 1.13 0.75 11.26
C LYS A 272 1.01 2.00 10.39
N VAL A 273 -0.01 2.80 10.65
CA VAL A 273 -0.23 4.10 10.01
C VAL A 273 -0.01 5.16 11.07
N GLU A 274 0.83 6.14 10.73
CA GLU A 274 1.13 7.30 11.56
C GLU A 274 0.65 8.55 10.83
N VAL A 275 -0.10 9.40 11.52
CA VAL A 275 -0.58 10.69 11.03
C VAL A 275 -0.10 11.76 11.99
N THR A 276 0.79 12.65 11.52
CA THR A 276 1.08 13.89 12.23
C THR A 276 -0.13 14.81 12.12
N VAL A 277 -0.66 15.24 13.26
CA VAL A 277 -1.85 16.08 13.38
C VAL A 277 -1.46 17.47 13.85
N LYS A 278 -1.97 18.49 13.15
CA LYS A 278 -1.71 19.90 13.46
C LYS A 278 -2.94 20.75 13.21
N ASN A 279 -3.34 21.54 14.20
CA ASN A 279 -4.63 22.24 14.23
C ASN A 279 -5.79 21.29 13.90
N HIS A 280 -5.73 20.07 14.42
CA HIS A 280 -6.64 18.98 14.08
C HIS A 280 -6.69 18.60 12.59
N ASN A 281 -5.69 18.89 11.75
CA ASN A 281 -5.66 18.41 10.37
C ASN A 281 -4.49 17.45 10.16
N PRO A 282 -4.62 16.44 9.29
CA PRO A 282 -3.50 15.58 8.92
C PRO A 282 -2.46 16.38 8.13
N GLU A 283 -1.19 16.32 8.54
CA GLU A 283 -0.07 17.04 7.91
C GLU A 283 0.85 16.06 7.17
N ILE A 284 1.36 15.05 7.88
CA ILE A 284 2.27 14.04 7.33
C ILE A 284 1.69 12.66 7.62
N ILE A 285 1.67 11.79 6.61
CA ILE A 285 1.23 10.41 6.74
C ILE A 285 2.42 9.50 6.47
N ARG A 286 2.66 8.54 7.38
CA ARG A 286 3.64 7.48 7.21
C ARG A 286 2.97 6.14 7.34
N ILE A 287 3.49 5.18 6.58
CA ILE A 287 3.14 3.78 6.74
C ILE A 287 4.39 2.98 7.05
N THR A 288 4.24 2.06 7.99
CA THR A 288 5.30 1.21 8.49
C THR A 288 4.89 -0.24 8.33
N GLY A 289 5.75 -1.03 7.71
CA GLY A 289 5.54 -2.45 7.49
C GLY A 289 6.77 -3.26 7.85
N ASN A 290 6.53 -4.46 8.38
CA ASN A 290 7.52 -5.53 8.38
C ASN A 290 7.50 -6.23 7.01
N ALA A 291 8.52 -7.01 6.72
CA ALA A 291 8.52 -7.89 5.55
C ALA A 291 9.24 -9.19 5.87
N VAL A 292 9.04 -10.21 5.04
CA VAL A 292 9.76 -11.48 5.13
C VAL A 292 10.14 -11.96 3.74
N HIS A 293 11.40 -12.37 3.56
CA HIS A 293 11.81 -12.98 2.30
C HIS A 293 11.36 -14.45 2.23
N ILE A 294 10.84 -14.85 1.07
CA ILE A 294 10.48 -16.23 0.76
C ILE A 294 11.69 -16.98 0.25
N PHE A 295 12.33 -16.44 -0.79
CA PHE A 295 13.58 -16.92 -1.33
C PHE A 295 14.45 -15.77 -1.84
N ARG A 296 15.74 -16.07 -1.99
CA ARG A 296 16.77 -15.24 -2.61
C ARG A 296 17.53 -16.09 -3.62
N THR A 297 17.79 -15.58 -4.81
CA THR A 297 18.63 -16.24 -5.81
C THR A 297 19.46 -15.22 -6.61
N VAL A 298 20.46 -15.70 -7.34
CA VAL A 298 21.14 -14.94 -8.39
C VAL A 298 20.59 -15.40 -9.73
N MET A 299 20.18 -14.46 -10.58
CA MET A 299 19.65 -14.72 -11.91
C MET A 299 20.60 -14.15 -12.96
N SER A 300 20.94 -14.98 -13.95
CA SER A 300 21.69 -14.56 -15.12
C SER A 300 20.73 -14.08 -16.21
N VAL A 301 20.99 -12.89 -16.75
CA VAL A 301 20.24 -12.23 -17.83
C VAL A 301 21.12 -12.12 -19.08
#